data_AF-A0A2M8UCI3-F1
#
_entry.id   AF-A0A2M8UCI3-F1
#
_cell.length_a   1.000
_cell.length_b   1.000
_cell.length_c   1.000
_cell.angle_alpha   90.00
_cell.angle_beta   90.00
_cell.angle_gamma   90.00
#
_symmetry.space_group_name_H-M   'P 1'
#
loop_
_entity.id
_entity.type
_entity.pdbx_description
1 polymer ?
#
loop_
_entity_poly.entity_id
_entity_poly.type
_entity_poly.pdbx_seq_one_letter_code
_entity_poly.pdbx_strand_id
1 'polypeptide(L)'
;MRWAAMTEESVSIDELVAARAQLIQDVVGNMPTEHREFLLPFERGEPGWDLLGLAGVADLPAVKWRQQNLDKLSPEKRAGLVEKLEAVLA
;
A
#
# COMPACT_ATOMS: atom_id res chain seq x y z
N MET A 1 -20.97 -2.60 -17.12
CA MET A 1 -21.64 -2.63 -15.81
C MET A 1 -21.88 -1.19 -15.36
N ARG A 2 -23.11 -0.83 -14.98
CA ARG A 2 -23.51 0.54 -14.60
C ARG A 2 -23.53 0.63 -13.07
N TRP A 3 -22.58 1.35 -12.47
CA TRP A 3 -22.47 1.55 -11.02
C TRP A 3 -23.59 2.44 -10.44
N ALA A 4 -24.30 3.17 -11.31
CA ALA A 4 -25.39 4.08 -10.96
C ALA A 4 -26.63 3.42 -10.34
N ALA A 5 -26.72 2.07 -10.33
CA ALA A 5 -27.84 1.34 -9.74
C ALA A 5 -27.53 0.80 -8.32
N MET A 6 -26.32 1.00 -7.80
CA MET A 6 -25.86 0.44 -6.52
C MET A 6 -25.41 1.50 -5.50
N THR A 7 -25.49 2.78 -5.87
CA THR A 7 -25.07 3.91 -5.04
C THR A 7 -26.26 4.80 -4.74
N GLU A 8 -26.32 5.35 -3.51
CA GLU A 8 -27.42 6.23 -3.07
C GLU A 8 -27.44 7.54 -3.86
N GLU A 9 -26.25 8.02 -4.26
CA GLU A 9 -26.05 9.13 -5.20
C GLU A 9 -25.37 8.63 -6.47
N SER A 10 -25.79 9.15 -7.63
CA SER A 10 -25.20 8.72 -8.90
C SER A 10 -23.76 9.21 -9.01
N VAL A 11 -22.81 8.27 -9.07
CA VAL A 11 -21.39 8.57 -9.31
C VAL A 11 -20.92 7.90 -10.61
N SER A 12 -20.15 8.64 -11.40
CA SER A 12 -19.55 8.14 -12.63
C SER A 12 -18.27 7.35 -12.35
N ILE A 13 -17.87 6.50 -13.30
CA ILE A 13 -16.58 5.79 -13.22
C ILE A 13 -15.43 6.79 -13.26
N ASP A 14 -15.54 7.83 -14.08
CA ASP A 14 -14.49 8.83 -14.25
C ASP A 14 -14.24 9.60 -12.94
N GLU A 15 -15.30 9.93 -12.19
CA GLU A 15 -15.17 10.52 -10.85
C GLU A 15 -14.49 9.57 -9.87
N LEU A 16 -14.82 8.27 -9.87
CA LEU A 16 -14.17 7.28 -9.01
C LEU A 16 -12.68 7.10 -9.36
N VAL A 17 -12.34 7.13 -10.65
CA VAL A 17 -10.96 7.04 -11.12
C VAL A 17 -10.17 8.29 -10.72
N ALA A 18 -10.76 9.48 -10.87
CA ALA A 18 -10.16 10.74 -10.45
C ALA A 18 -9.97 10.78 -8.92
N ALA A 19 -10.97 10.37 -8.15
CA ALA A 19 -10.89 10.29 -6.69
C ALA A 19 -9.82 9.31 -6.22
N ARG A 20 -9.67 8.16 -6.88
CA ARG A 20 -8.59 7.21 -6.59
C ARG A 20 -7.21 7.80 -6.87
N ALA A 21 -7.05 8.53 -7.98
CA ALA A 21 -5.78 9.18 -8.30
C ALA A 21 -5.42 10.24 -7.25
N GLN A 22 -6.39 11.08 -6.87
CA GLN A 22 -6.22 12.09 -5.83
C GLN A 22 -5.88 11.45 -4.48
N LEU A 23 -6.58 10.39 -4.08
CA LEU A 23 -6.31 9.68 -2.83
C LEU A 23 -4.87 9.16 -2.78
N ILE A 24 -4.36 8.59 -3.87
CA ILE A 24 -2.96 8.11 -3.92
C ILE A 24 -1.99 9.29 -3.76
N GLN A 25 -2.24 10.40 -4.45
CA GLN A 25 -1.40 11.61 -4.33
C GLN A 25 -1.41 12.16 -2.91
N ASP A 26 -2.58 12.24 -2.27
CA ASP A 26 -2.71 12.76 -0.91
C ASP A 26 -2.04 11.86 0.11
N VAL A 27 -2.23 10.54 -0.01
CA VAL A 27 -1.61 9.56 0.89
C VAL A 27 -0.10 9.60 0.79
N VAL A 28 0.46 9.60 -0.43
CA VAL A 28 1.91 9.63 -0.64
C VAL A 28 2.50 11.00 -0.27
N GLY A 29 1.87 12.08 -0.73
CA GLY A 29 2.34 13.45 -0.55
C GLY A 29 2.38 13.88 0.92
N ASN A 30 1.44 13.40 1.72
CA ASN A 30 1.38 13.69 3.16
C ASN A 30 2.00 12.58 4.03
N MET A 31 2.64 11.56 3.43
CA MET A 31 3.24 10.46 4.18
C MET A 31 4.49 10.92 4.94
N PRO A 32 4.59 10.66 6.26
CA PRO A 32 5.83 10.86 7.02
C PRO A 32 7.00 10.07 6.43
N THR A 33 8.20 10.62 6.55
CA THR A 33 9.43 9.98 6.02
C THR A 33 9.62 8.60 6.62
N GLU A 34 9.37 8.43 7.92
CA GLU A 34 9.53 7.16 8.65
C GLU A 34 8.64 6.07 8.09
N HIS A 35 7.43 6.43 7.61
CA HIS A 35 6.54 5.47 6.97
C HIS A 35 7.08 5.02 5.61
N ARG A 36 7.67 5.93 4.82
CA ARG A 36 8.34 5.59 3.56
C ARG A 36 9.53 4.67 3.80
N GLU A 37 10.33 4.99 4.81
CA GLU A 37 11.49 4.21 5.25
C GLU A 37 11.11 2.83 5.81
N PHE A 38 9.89 2.65 6.31
CA PHE A 38 9.38 1.35 6.72
C PHE A 38 8.81 0.52 5.55
N LEU A 39 8.00 1.14 4.68
CA LEU A 39 7.23 0.43 3.65
C LEU A 39 8.12 -0.27 2.62
N LEU A 40 9.22 0.35 2.19
CA LEU A 40 10.14 -0.25 1.21
C LEU A 40 10.85 -1.50 1.75
N PRO A 41 11.52 -1.47 2.92
CA PRO A 41 12.09 -2.66 3.53
C PRO A 41 11.04 -3.74 3.82
N PHE A 42 9.83 -3.36 4.26
CA PHE A 42 8.74 -4.32 4.47
C PHE A 42 8.37 -5.07 3.16
N GLU A 43 8.20 -4.37 2.04
CA GLU A 43 7.90 -4.99 0.74
C GLU A 43 9.06 -5.87 0.25
N ARG A 44 10.32 -5.49 0.55
CA ARG A 44 11.54 -6.28 0.30
C ARG A 44 11.69 -7.52 1.19
N GLY A 45 11.03 -7.54 2.35
CA GLY A 45 11.08 -8.66 3.31
C GLY A 45 12.03 -8.46 4.48
N GLU A 46 12.52 -7.24 4.66
CA GLU A 46 13.46 -6.83 5.69
C GLU A 46 12.85 -5.72 6.55
N PRO A 47 11.68 -5.93 7.18
CA PRO A 47 10.95 -4.85 7.84
C PRO A 47 11.71 -4.28 9.05
N GLY A 48 11.91 -2.97 9.08
CA GLY A 48 12.43 -2.24 10.24
C GLY A 48 11.31 -1.93 11.25
N TRP A 49 10.86 -2.91 12.01
CA TRP A 49 9.72 -2.76 12.94
C TRP A 49 9.84 -1.61 13.92
N ASP A 50 11.06 -1.28 14.35
CA ASP A 50 11.33 -0.19 15.29
C ASP A 50 11.00 1.20 14.72
N LEU A 51 10.95 1.35 13.40
CA LEU A 51 10.62 2.62 12.71
C LEU A 51 9.18 3.08 12.95
N LEU A 52 8.28 2.17 13.32
CA LEU A 52 6.88 2.51 13.55
C LEU A 52 6.62 3.03 14.97
N GLY A 53 7.54 2.86 15.91
CA GLY A 53 7.35 3.27 17.31
C GLY A 53 6.17 2.57 18.02
N LEU A 54 5.69 1.45 17.47
CA LEU A 54 4.50 0.73 17.93
C LEU A 54 4.89 -0.69 18.34
N ALA A 55 4.63 -1.04 19.60
CA ALA A 55 4.86 -2.40 20.10
C ALA A 55 3.83 -3.38 19.51
N GLY A 56 4.30 -4.58 19.11
CA GLY A 56 3.44 -5.68 18.67
C GLY A 56 2.89 -5.57 17.24
N VAL A 57 3.34 -4.61 16.43
CA VAL A 57 2.85 -4.47 15.03
C VAL A 57 3.14 -5.74 14.20
N ALA A 58 4.32 -6.34 14.39
CA ALA A 58 4.70 -7.59 13.75
C ALA A 58 3.73 -8.75 14.07
N ASP A 59 2.97 -8.65 15.17
CA ASP A 59 2.03 -9.67 15.61
C ASP A 59 0.61 -9.49 15.11
N LEU A 60 0.30 -8.33 14.51
CA LEU A 60 -1.04 -8.04 14.01
C LEU A 60 -1.43 -9.03 12.89
N PRO A 61 -2.63 -9.63 12.94
CA PRO A 61 -3.03 -10.65 11.96
C PRO A 61 -2.91 -10.21 10.50
N ALA A 62 -3.32 -8.97 10.20
CA ALA A 62 -3.24 -8.40 8.85
C ALA A 62 -1.78 -8.23 8.38
N VAL A 63 -0.89 -7.83 9.28
CA VAL A 63 0.54 -7.64 9.00
C VAL A 63 1.22 -8.98 8.72
N LYS A 64 1.00 -9.98 9.59
CA LYS A 64 1.49 -11.35 9.38
C LYS A 64 1.00 -11.94 8.07
N TRP A 65 -0.29 -11.77 7.77
CA TRP A 65 -0.87 -12.27 6.54
C TRP A 65 -0.23 -11.62 5.30
N ARG A 66 -0.01 -10.30 5.33
CA ARG A 66 0.66 -9.58 4.23
C ARG A 66 2.09 -10.09 4.04
N GLN A 67 2.87 -10.24 5.11
CA GLN A 67 4.24 -10.73 5.03
C GLN A 67 4.30 -12.16 4.49
N GLN A 68 3.44 -13.06 4.98
CA GLN A 68 3.36 -14.44 4.47
C GLN A 68 3.02 -14.52 2.97
N ASN A 69 2.23 -13.57 2.44
CA ASN A 69 1.96 -13.52 1.01
C ASN A 69 3.16 -13.04 0.21
N LEU A 70 3.90 -12.05 0.71
CA LEU A 70 5.12 -11.56 0.09
C LEU A 70 6.21 -12.64 0.06
N ASP A 71 6.35 -13.40 1.14
CA ASP A 71 7.36 -14.45 1.27
C ASP A 71 7.10 -15.67 0.37
N LYS A 72 5.87 -15.82 -0.14
CA LYS A 72 5.50 -16.87 -1.12
C LYS A 72 5.77 -16.45 -2.57
N LEU A 73 6.13 -15.19 -2.83
CA LEU A 73 6.41 -14.72 -4.18
C LEU A 73 7.78 -15.22 -4.66
N SER A 74 7.91 -15.38 -5.98
CA SER A 74 9.24 -15.56 -6.57
C SER A 74 10.05 -14.26 -6.43
N PRO A 75 11.39 -14.34 -6.41
CA PRO A 75 12.25 -13.16 -6.31
C PRO A 75 11.94 -12.10 -7.38
N GLU A 76 11.65 -12.52 -8.61
CA GLU A 76 11.36 -11.63 -9.74
C GLU A 76 10.03 -10.91 -9.55
N LYS A 77 9.00 -11.63 -9.08
CA LYS A 77 7.70 -11.03 -8.78
C LYS A 77 7.81 -10.03 -7.63
N ARG A 78 8.58 -10.37 -6.60
CA ARG A 78 8.80 -9.48 -5.46
C ARG A 78 9.56 -8.22 -5.88
N ALA A 79 10.62 -8.36 -6.66
CA ALA A 79 11.37 -7.23 -7.22
C ALA A 79 10.45 -6.29 -8.02
N GLY A 80 9.60 -6.83 -8.89
CA GLY A 80 8.64 -6.01 -9.64
C GLY A 80 7.56 -5.31 -8.80
N LEU A 81 7.26 -5.78 -7.58
CA LEU A 81 6.41 -5.05 -6.64
C LEU A 81 7.17 -3.93 -5.94
N VAL A 82 8.41 -4.20 -5.53
CA VAL A 82 9.30 -3.21 -4.91
C VAL A 82 9.55 -2.04 -5.85
N GLU A 83 9.87 -2.30 -7.13
CA GLU A 83 10.06 -1.25 -8.14
C GLU A 83 8.83 -0.37 -8.33
N LYS A 84 7.63 -0.97 -8.35
CA LYS A 84 6.37 -0.22 -8.45
C LYS A 84 6.11 0.64 -7.22
N LEU A 85 6.42 0.13 -6.04
CA LEU A 85 6.28 0.89 -4.80
C LEU A 85 7.27 2.06 -4.77
N GLU A 86 8.52 1.82 -5.15
CA GLU A 86 9.57 2.84 -5.21
C GLU A 86 9.22 3.97 -6.19
N ALA A 87 8.67 3.64 -7.37
CA ALA A 87 8.21 4.63 -8.35
C ALA A 87 7.04 5.51 -7.85
N VAL A 88 6.28 5.04 -6.86
CA VAL A 88 5.16 5.79 -6.26
C VAL A 88 5.61 6.59 -5.04
N LEU A 89 6.64 6.14 -4.31
CA LEU A 89 7.13 6.80 -3.10
C LEU A 89 8.24 7.85 -3.34
N ALA A 90 8.86 7.84 -4.52
CA ALA A 90 9.83 8.84 -4.98
C ALA A 90 9.18 10.24 -5.12
#